data_AF-A0A7S9GXP0-F1
#
_entry.id   AF-A0A7S9GXP0-F1
#
_cell.length_a   1.000
_cell.length_b   1.000
_cell.length_c   1.000
_cell.angle_alpha   90.00
_cell.angle_beta   90.00
_cell.angle_gamma   90.00
#
_symmetry.space_group_name_H-M   'P 1'
#
loop_
_entity.id
_entity.type
_entity.pdbx_description
1 polymer ?
#
loop_
_entity_poly.entity_id
_entity_poly.type
_entity_poly.pdbx_seq_one_letter_code
_entity_poly.pdbx_strand_id
1 'polypeptide(L)'
;MSSDDYFVDPLSDSEVQAYAKRARIFLGLGDARRVDPLILEGVDKIWTVQGVKSFRLEVVADEALPHDVGLTTYDGTKILVQIPRRIRHDAYLGDGFARYTVTHELGHATLHLNKLMSGAAMPRRGSGNKRSDWIPKFKSAERQAMTFGGAFLINDKIGRGLTSPEAISIEFGLSLQAAHIYFEQVQEEIARPEASGRIRQMADQVRAALVPTSSSVATPSFLNEICSCCGQQKLFPVGNKYMCQGCDAIYDRFQDGDQVQ
;
A
#
# COMPACT_ATOMS: atom_id res chain seq x y z
N MET A 1 -1.55 0.11 -27.11
CA MET A 1 -1.84 -0.99 -26.15
C MET A 1 -2.66 -0.39 -25.03
N SER A 2 -3.95 -0.69 -24.96
CA SER A 2 -4.78 -0.25 -23.83
C SER A 2 -4.29 -1.00 -22.60
N SER A 3 -3.74 -0.30 -21.62
CA SER A 3 -3.46 -0.88 -20.30
C SER A 3 -4.80 -1.20 -19.66
N ASP A 4 -5.04 -2.46 -19.29
CA ASP A 4 -6.23 -2.86 -18.52
C ASP A 4 -6.14 -2.36 -17.06
N ASP A 5 -4.99 -1.85 -16.62
CA ASP A 5 -4.77 -1.25 -15.31
C ASP A 5 -4.71 0.29 -15.39
N TYR A 6 -5.35 0.96 -14.43
CA TYR A 6 -5.43 2.42 -14.34
C TYR A 6 -4.57 2.94 -13.19
N PHE A 7 -3.90 4.08 -13.44
CA PHE A 7 -3.25 4.85 -12.38
C PHE A 7 -4.31 5.60 -11.56
N VAL A 8 -4.38 5.29 -10.27
CA VAL A 8 -5.34 5.84 -9.30
C VAL A 8 -4.63 6.49 -8.12
N ASP A 9 -5.42 7.17 -7.27
CA ASP A 9 -4.90 7.78 -6.05
C ASP A 9 -4.24 6.72 -5.16
N PRO A 10 -3.10 7.06 -4.53
CA PRO A 10 -2.35 6.09 -3.75
C PRO A 10 -3.13 5.65 -2.52
N LEU A 11 -3.33 4.35 -2.36
CA LEU A 11 -3.86 3.74 -1.14
C LEU A 11 -2.97 2.57 -0.73
N SER A 12 -2.65 2.52 0.57
CA SER A 12 -2.03 1.35 1.19
C SER A 12 -3.02 0.19 1.31
N ASP A 13 -2.50 -1.05 1.42
CA ASP A 13 -3.35 -2.22 1.56
C ASP A 13 -4.24 -2.14 2.82
N SER A 14 -3.76 -1.54 3.93
CA SER A 14 -4.55 -1.37 5.15
C SER A 14 -5.67 -0.35 5.01
N GLU A 15 -5.47 0.74 4.25
CA GLU A 15 -6.53 1.70 3.92
C GLU A 15 -7.61 1.06 3.06
N VAL A 16 -7.21 0.30 2.03
CA VAL A 16 -8.14 -0.45 1.19
C VAL A 16 -8.97 -1.45 2.00
N GLN A 17 -8.33 -2.19 2.91
CA GLN A 17 -9.03 -3.10 3.82
C GLN A 17 -10.01 -2.35 4.73
N ALA A 18 -9.64 -1.18 5.25
CA ALA A 18 -10.54 -0.36 6.06
C ALA A 18 -11.77 0.09 5.25
N TYR A 19 -11.59 0.46 3.99
CA TYR A 19 -12.71 0.79 3.09
C TYR A 19 -13.60 -0.42 2.79
N ALA A 20 -13.04 -1.60 2.56
CA ALA A 20 -13.81 -2.82 2.39
C ALA A 20 -14.68 -3.14 3.61
N LYS A 21 -14.11 -3.01 4.81
CA LYS A 21 -14.85 -3.19 6.08
C LYS A 21 -15.96 -2.16 6.25
N ARG A 22 -15.72 -0.90 5.87
CA ARG A 22 -16.74 0.15 5.93
C ARG A 22 -17.88 -0.10 4.95
N ALA A 23 -17.58 -0.54 3.73
CA ALA A 23 -18.59 -0.97 2.76
C ALA A 23 -19.41 -2.15 3.28
N ARG A 24 -18.74 -3.14 3.90
CA ARG A 24 -19.40 -4.28 4.54
C ARG A 24 -20.35 -3.86 5.66
N ILE A 25 -19.94 -2.94 6.54
CA ILE A 25 -20.80 -2.39 7.60
C ILE A 25 -21.99 -1.62 7.01
N PHE A 26 -21.75 -0.80 5.98
CA PHE A 26 -22.81 -0.03 5.32
C PHE A 26 -23.92 -0.94 4.74
N LEU A 27 -23.53 -2.11 4.23
CA LEU A 27 -24.47 -3.12 3.71
C LEU A 27 -25.10 -3.99 4.80
N GLY A 28 -24.87 -3.70 6.08
CA GLY A 28 -25.39 -4.50 7.21
C GLY A 28 -24.69 -5.83 7.41
N LEU A 29 -23.49 -6.03 6.83
CA LEU A 29 -22.75 -7.29 6.85
C LEU A 29 -21.56 -7.30 7.82
N GLY A 30 -21.40 -6.26 8.64
CA GLY A 30 -20.19 -6.01 9.43
C GLY A 30 -19.69 -7.22 10.22
N ASP A 31 -20.58 -7.88 10.97
CA ASP A 31 -20.26 -9.08 11.76
C ASP A 31 -20.70 -10.39 11.09
N ALA A 32 -21.14 -10.35 9.83
CA ALA A 32 -21.50 -11.57 9.10
C ALA A 32 -20.31 -12.54 9.11
N ARG A 33 -20.57 -13.83 9.32
CA ARG A 33 -19.52 -14.85 9.26
C ARG A 33 -19.00 -15.02 7.83
N ARG A 34 -19.94 -15.18 6.90
CA ARG A 34 -19.69 -15.31 5.46
C ARG A 34 -20.58 -14.33 4.71
N VAL A 35 -20.04 -13.73 3.64
CA VAL A 35 -20.78 -12.79 2.79
C VAL A 35 -21.18 -13.47 1.50
N ASP A 36 -22.46 -13.46 1.18
CA ASP A 36 -22.94 -13.71 -0.18
C ASP A 36 -22.80 -12.40 -0.99
N PRO A 37 -21.92 -12.34 -2.01
CA PRO A 37 -21.77 -11.12 -2.79
C PRO A 37 -22.99 -10.83 -3.70
N LEU A 38 -23.86 -11.80 -3.95
CA LEU A 38 -25.04 -11.61 -4.80
C LEU A 38 -26.15 -10.78 -4.14
N ILE A 39 -26.03 -10.46 -2.84
CA ILE A 39 -26.92 -9.48 -2.20
C ILE A 39 -26.90 -8.12 -2.93
N LEU A 40 -25.80 -7.82 -3.64
CA LEU A 40 -25.62 -6.58 -4.39
C LEU A 40 -26.63 -6.45 -5.55
N GLU A 41 -27.25 -7.54 -6.02
CA GLU A 41 -28.34 -7.50 -7.01
C GLU A 41 -29.55 -6.71 -6.47
N GLY A 42 -29.76 -6.71 -5.16
CA GLY A 42 -30.86 -6.00 -4.48
C GLY A 42 -30.50 -4.63 -3.91
N VAL A 43 -29.28 -4.14 -4.15
CA VAL A 43 -28.76 -2.88 -3.57
C VAL A 43 -28.84 -1.75 -4.60
N ASP A 44 -29.41 -0.61 -4.20
CA ASP A 44 -29.53 0.59 -5.04
C ASP A 44 -28.46 1.66 -4.73
N LYS A 45 -27.76 1.53 -3.59
CA LYS A 45 -26.75 2.47 -3.12
C LYS A 45 -25.61 1.74 -2.43
N ILE A 46 -24.39 2.21 -2.64
CA ILE A 46 -23.22 1.76 -1.91
C ILE A 46 -22.52 2.93 -1.24
N TRP A 47 -21.76 2.63 -0.20
CA TRP A 47 -20.77 3.56 0.31
C TRP A 47 -19.53 3.54 -0.59
N THR A 48 -19.04 4.73 -0.97
CA THR A 48 -17.78 4.92 -1.70
C THR A 48 -16.84 5.82 -0.88
N VAL A 49 -15.57 5.93 -1.30
CA VAL A 49 -14.63 6.90 -0.70
C VAL A 49 -15.09 8.36 -0.83
N GLN A 50 -16.11 8.64 -1.67
CA GLN A 50 -16.75 9.96 -1.83
C GLN A 50 -18.16 10.02 -1.23
N GLY A 51 -18.48 9.12 -0.30
CA GLY A 51 -19.79 9.02 0.32
C GLY A 51 -20.74 8.09 -0.43
N VAL A 52 -22.02 8.16 -0.07
CA VAL A 52 -23.05 7.25 -0.60
C VAL A 52 -23.39 7.62 -2.05
N LYS A 53 -23.41 6.62 -2.93
CA LYS A 53 -23.69 6.80 -4.36
C LYS A 53 -24.69 5.76 -4.84
N SER A 54 -25.48 6.17 -5.83
CA SER A 54 -26.37 5.26 -6.57
C SER A 54 -25.55 4.18 -7.26
N PHE A 55 -26.02 2.95 -7.18
CA PHE A 55 -25.33 1.76 -7.62
C PHE A 55 -26.32 0.78 -8.23
N ARG A 56 -25.83 -0.03 -9.17
CA ARG A 56 -26.56 -1.19 -9.66
C ARG A 56 -25.59 -2.29 -10.08
N LEU A 57 -25.89 -3.51 -9.64
CA LEU A 57 -25.34 -4.72 -10.21
C LEU A 57 -26.28 -5.23 -11.31
N GLU A 58 -25.78 -5.39 -12.52
CA GLU A 58 -26.53 -5.93 -13.67
C GLU A 58 -25.95 -7.26 -14.13
N VAL A 59 -26.81 -8.25 -14.25
CA VAL A 59 -26.45 -9.55 -14.82
C VAL A 59 -26.75 -9.51 -16.32
N VAL A 60 -25.70 -9.54 -17.13
CA VAL A 60 -25.79 -9.45 -18.59
C VAL A 60 -25.62 -10.81 -19.25
N ALA A 61 -26.06 -10.94 -20.50
CA ALA A 61 -25.81 -12.14 -21.29
C ALA A 61 -24.30 -12.40 -21.43
N ASP A 62 -23.89 -13.67 -21.53
CA ASP A 62 -22.47 -14.03 -21.56
C ASP A 62 -21.74 -13.43 -22.77
N GLU A 63 -22.46 -13.26 -23.87
CA GLU A 63 -21.99 -12.69 -25.13
C GLU A 63 -21.78 -11.17 -25.05
N ALA A 64 -22.40 -10.49 -24.08
CA ALA A 64 -22.19 -9.06 -23.86
C ALA A 64 -20.79 -8.75 -23.30
N LEU A 65 -20.17 -9.74 -22.64
CA LEU A 65 -18.83 -9.67 -22.06
C LEU A 65 -18.06 -10.96 -22.44
N PRO A 66 -17.67 -11.11 -23.72
CA PRO A 66 -17.12 -12.36 -24.24
C PRO A 66 -15.71 -12.66 -23.72
N HIS A 67 -14.94 -11.63 -23.35
CA HIS A 67 -13.57 -11.75 -22.85
C HIS A 67 -13.43 -11.32 -21.38
N ASP A 68 -14.49 -10.74 -20.83
CA ASP A 68 -14.50 -10.10 -19.53
C ASP A 68 -15.42 -10.86 -18.59
N VAL A 69 -15.04 -10.91 -17.31
CA VAL A 69 -15.79 -11.55 -16.23
C VAL A 69 -16.44 -10.53 -15.30
N GLY A 70 -16.15 -9.24 -15.52
CA GLY A 70 -16.74 -8.11 -14.82
C GLY A 70 -16.44 -6.82 -15.56
N LEU A 71 -17.31 -5.83 -15.41
CA LEU A 71 -17.10 -4.48 -15.93
C LEU A 71 -17.72 -3.46 -14.98
N THR A 72 -16.91 -2.52 -14.50
CA THR A 72 -17.38 -1.38 -13.71
C THR A 72 -17.30 -0.09 -14.52
N THR A 73 -18.41 0.65 -14.59
CA THR A 73 -18.55 1.93 -15.30
C THR A 73 -19.42 2.93 -14.52
N TYR A 74 -19.53 4.15 -15.04
CA TYR A 74 -20.46 5.18 -14.55
C TYR A 74 -21.30 5.69 -15.72
N ASP A 75 -22.63 5.65 -15.59
CA ASP A 75 -23.56 6.00 -16.68
C ASP A 75 -23.95 7.49 -16.73
N GLY A 76 -23.33 8.32 -15.88
CA GLY A 76 -23.69 9.72 -15.68
C GLY A 76 -24.56 9.96 -14.45
N THR A 77 -25.28 8.93 -13.97
CA THR A 77 -26.21 9.01 -12.84
C THR A 77 -25.86 8.06 -11.69
N LYS A 78 -25.35 6.87 -12.00
CA LYS A 78 -25.03 5.82 -11.03
C LYS A 78 -23.83 5.00 -11.49
N ILE A 79 -23.27 4.29 -10.53
CA ILE A 79 -22.22 3.31 -10.79
C ILE A 79 -22.88 2.02 -11.27
N LEU A 80 -22.42 1.51 -12.41
CA LEU A 80 -22.89 0.26 -12.98
C LEU A 80 -21.80 -0.79 -12.88
N VAL A 81 -22.10 -1.89 -12.22
CA VAL A 81 -21.30 -3.11 -12.25
C VAL A 81 -22.04 -4.14 -13.09
N GLN A 82 -21.39 -4.67 -14.11
CA GLN A 82 -21.94 -5.69 -14.98
C GLN A 82 -21.16 -6.99 -14.80
N ILE A 83 -21.87 -8.09 -14.59
CA ILE A 83 -21.29 -9.42 -14.55
C ILE A 83 -22.01 -10.34 -15.54
N PRO A 84 -21.29 -11.24 -16.23
CA PRO A 84 -21.93 -12.23 -17.10
C PRO A 84 -22.78 -13.23 -16.31
N ARG A 85 -23.83 -13.79 -16.94
CA ARG A 85 -24.69 -14.83 -16.35
C ARG A 85 -23.91 -16.02 -15.80
N ARG A 86 -22.85 -16.49 -16.49
CA ARG A 86 -21.99 -17.58 -16.00
C ARG A 86 -21.35 -17.24 -14.64
N ILE A 87 -20.81 -16.03 -14.49
CA ILE A 87 -20.17 -15.59 -13.23
C ILE A 87 -21.20 -15.48 -12.12
N ARG A 88 -22.38 -14.95 -12.41
CA ARG A 88 -23.46 -14.91 -11.43
C ARG A 88 -23.89 -16.31 -10.99
N HIS A 89 -24.03 -17.25 -11.93
CA HIS A 89 -24.39 -18.63 -11.64
C HIS A 89 -23.33 -19.33 -10.79
N ASP A 90 -22.05 -19.20 -11.17
CA ASP A 90 -20.94 -19.80 -10.43
C ASP A 90 -20.83 -19.22 -9.01
N ALA A 91 -21.04 -17.91 -8.85
CA ALA A 91 -21.06 -17.27 -7.54
C ALA A 91 -22.19 -17.81 -6.65
N TYR A 92 -23.36 -18.07 -7.23
CA TYR A 92 -24.50 -18.71 -6.55
C TYR A 92 -24.17 -20.16 -6.12
N LEU A 93 -23.44 -20.91 -6.95
CA LEU A 93 -22.96 -22.25 -6.59
C LEU A 93 -21.82 -22.24 -5.56
N GLY A 94 -21.33 -21.06 -5.17
CA GLY A 94 -20.30 -20.90 -4.17
C GLY A 94 -18.88 -20.89 -4.73
N ASP A 95 -18.69 -20.80 -6.05
CA ASP A 95 -17.37 -20.73 -6.66
C ASP A 95 -16.60 -19.51 -6.15
N GLY A 96 -15.38 -19.78 -5.66
CA GLY A 96 -14.57 -18.76 -5.00
C GLY A 96 -14.07 -17.67 -5.96
N PHE A 97 -13.79 -18.02 -7.21
CA PHE A 97 -13.34 -17.06 -8.22
C PHE A 97 -14.46 -16.11 -8.64
N ALA A 98 -15.66 -16.65 -8.89
CA ALA A 98 -16.83 -15.89 -9.26
C ALA A 98 -17.26 -14.96 -8.12
N ARG A 99 -17.31 -15.46 -6.88
CA ARG A 99 -17.61 -14.64 -5.70
C ARG A 99 -16.61 -13.50 -5.51
N TYR A 100 -15.33 -13.80 -5.69
CA TYR A 100 -14.26 -12.79 -5.63
C TYR A 100 -14.37 -11.77 -6.76
N THR A 101 -14.75 -12.20 -7.97
CA THR A 101 -14.95 -11.31 -9.11
C THR A 101 -16.02 -10.26 -8.82
N VAL A 102 -17.18 -10.67 -8.26
CA VAL A 102 -18.24 -9.72 -7.89
C VAL A 102 -17.75 -8.67 -6.88
N THR A 103 -16.96 -9.07 -5.88
CA THR A 103 -16.47 -8.13 -4.86
C THR A 103 -15.27 -7.30 -5.32
N HIS A 104 -14.52 -7.79 -6.29
CA HIS A 104 -13.48 -7.03 -6.99
C HIS A 104 -14.11 -5.85 -7.77
N GLU A 105 -15.18 -6.09 -8.52
CA GLU A 105 -15.92 -5.02 -9.19
C GLU A 105 -16.53 -4.01 -8.20
N LEU A 106 -17.06 -4.50 -7.06
CA LEU A 106 -17.48 -3.61 -5.97
C LEU A 106 -16.31 -2.75 -5.46
N GLY A 107 -15.08 -3.28 -5.46
CA GLY A 107 -13.87 -2.53 -5.14
C GLY A 107 -13.63 -1.38 -6.11
N HIS A 108 -13.76 -1.61 -7.41
CA HIS A 108 -13.68 -0.53 -8.40
C HIS A 108 -14.75 0.54 -8.16
N ALA A 109 -16.00 0.12 -7.93
CA ALA A 109 -17.12 1.01 -7.64
C ALA A 109 -16.90 1.84 -6.36
N THR A 110 -16.31 1.24 -5.33
CA THR A 110 -16.11 1.87 -4.01
C THR A 110 -14.93 2.85 -4.01
N LEU A 111 -13.83 2.49 -4.67
CA LEU A 111 -12.55 3.19 -4.54
C LEU A 111 -12.30 4.20 -5.67
N HIS A 112 -12.76 3.91 -6.90
CA HIS A 112 -12.26 4.60 -8.09
C HIS A 112 -13.27 5.52 -8.76
N LEU A 113 -14.23 6.05 -8.01
CA LEU A 113 -15.32 6.85 -8.54
C LEU A 113 -14.86 8.04 -9.40
N ASN A 114 -13.80 8.75 -8.99
CA ASN A 114 -13.23 9.86 -9.79
C ASN A 114 -12.86 9.42 -11.21
N LYS A 115 -12.27 8.24 -11.36
CA LYS A 115 -11.88 7.71 -12.67
C LYS A 115 -13.09 7.27 -13.47
N LEU A 116 -14.04 6.58 -12.83
CA LEU A 116 -15.28 6.17 -13.48
C LEU A 116 -16.06 7.40 -14.01
N MET A 117 -16.20 8.44 -13.18
CA MET A 117 -16.86 9.70 -13.58
C MET A 117 -16.12 10.46 -14.68
N SER A 118 -14.82 10.22 -14.86
CA SER A 118 -14.03 10.76 -15.97
C SER A 118 -14.15 9.94 -17.26
N GLY A 119 -15.05 8.94 -17.30
CA GLY A 119 -15.29 8.07 -18.45
C GLY A 119 -14.44 6.80 -18.49
N ALA A 120 -13.72 6.46 -17.41
CA ALA A 120 -12.99 5.19 -17.37
C ALA A 120 -13.96 4.00 -17.29
N ALA A 121 -13.66 2.97 -18.07
CA ALA A 121 -14.29 1.65 -17.97
C ALA A 121 -13.25 0.68 -17.40
N MET A 122 -13.60 -0.01 -16.31
CA MET A 122 -12.68 -0.93 -15.62
C MET A 122 -13.15 -2.37 -15.86
N PRO A 123 -12.75 -3.00 -16.98
CA PRO A 123 -13.06 -4.40 -17.26
C PRO A 123 -12.12 -5.32 -16.49
N ARG A 124 -12.65 -6.45 -16.01
CA ARG A 124 -11.86 -7.57 -15.53
C ARG A 124 -11.84 -8.68 -16.57
N ARG A 125 -10.68 -8.95 -17.16
CA ARG A 125 -10.46 -10.01 -18.14
C ARG A 125 -10.58 -11.39 -17.51
N GLY A 126 -11.19 -12.34 -18.22
CA GLY A 126 -11.24 -13.74 -17.78
C GLY A 126 -9.87 -14.41 -17.69
N SER A 127 -8.91 -14.00 -18.51
CA SER A 127 -7.50 -14.43 -18.44
C SER A 127 -6.68 -13.71 -17.37
N GLY A 128 -7.29 -12.78 -16.62
CA GLY A 128 -6.60 -11.83 -15.75
C GLY A 128 -6.10 -10.58 -16.48
N ASN A 129 -6.06 -9.46 -15.76
CA ASN A 129 -5.64 -8.15 -16.29
C ASN A 129 -4.11 -8.08 -16.35
N LYS A 130 -3.58 -7.63 -17.50
CA LYS A 130 -2.14 -7.37 -17.62
C LYS A 130 -1.81 -6.12 -16.82
N ARG A 131 -1.07 -6.27 -15.73
CA ARG A 131 -0.46 -5.12 -15.04
C ARG A 131 0.63 -4.54 -15.92
N SER A 132 0.67 -3.22 -15.94
CA SER A 132 1.83 -2.51 -16.46
C SER A 132 2.89 -2.41 -15.36
N ASP A 133 4.09 -2.93 -15.59
CA ASP A 133 5.18 -2.97 -14.59
C ASP A 133 5.59 -1.60 -14.05
N TRP A 134 5.26 -0.52 -14.77
CA TRP A 134 5.56 0.85 -14.38
C TRP A 134 4.60 1.43 -13.33
N ILE A 135 3.44 0.80 -13.06
CA ILE A 135 2.48 1.29 -12.06
C ILE A 135 2.82 0.71 -10.69
N PRO A 136 3.21 1.54 -9.68
CA PRO A 136 3.43 1.07 -8.32
C PRO A 136 2.19 0.37 -7.76
N LYS A 137 2.36 -0.70 -6.97
CA LYS A 137 1.25 -1.51 -6.43
C LYS A 137 0.17 -0.66 -5.73
N PHE A 138 0.59 0.32 -4.94
CA PHE A 138 -0.30 1.20 -4.19
C PHE A 138 -1.04 2.23 -5.06
N LYS A 139 -0.76 2.33 -6.37
CA LYS A 139 -1.41 3.22 -7.33
C LYS A 139 -2.11 2.47 -8.48
N SER A 140 -2.18 1.15 -8.39
CA SER A 140 -2.80 0.27 -9.38
C SER A 140 -4.26 0.03 -9.00
N ALA A 141 -5.19 0.39 -9.90
CA ALA A 141 -6.61 0.21 -9.68
C ALA A 141 -6.96 -1.27 -9.44
N GLU A 142 -6.35 -2.14 -10.24
CA GLU A 142 -6.48 -3.61 -10.15
C GLU A 142 -5.99 -4.12 -8.80
N ARG A 143 -4.82 -3.67 -8.34
CA ARG A 143 -4.26 -4.13 -7.08
C ARG A 143 -5.14 -3.69 -5.90
N GLN A 144 -5.59 -2.44 -5.90
CA GLN A 144 -6.49 -1.95 -4.86
C GLN A 144 -7.84 -2.70 -4.88
N ALA A 145 -8.44 -2.95 -6.06
CA ALA A 145 -9.67 -3.72 -6.18
C ALA A 145 -9.49 -5.19 -5.73
N MET A 146 -8.33 -5.79 -6.01
CA MET A 146 -8.00 -7.14 -5.52
C MET A 146 -7.90 -7.20 -4.00
N THR A 147 -7.19 -6.25 -3.37
CA THR A 147 -7.10 -6.14 -1.91
C THR A 147 -8.49 -5.92 -1.31
N PHE A 148 -9.31 -5.07 -1.93
CA PHE A 148 -10.68 -4.80 -1.50
C PHE A 148 -11.55 -6.06 -1.53
N GLY A 149 -11.58 -6.80 -2.65
CA GLY A 149 -12.46 -7.95 -2.82
C GLY A 149 -12.23 -9.05 -1.78
N GLY A 150 -10.95 -9.30 -1.43
CA GLY A 150 -10.58 -10.24 -0.37
C GLY A 150 -11.02 -9.77 1.01
N ALA A 151 -10.67 -8.53 1.36
CA ALA A 151 -11.01 -7.92 2.65
C ALA A 151 -12.53 -7.75 2.85
N PHE A 152 -13.29 -7.59 1.78
CA PHE A 152 -14.74 -7.50 1.85
C PHE A 152 -15.38 -8.86 2.19
N LEU A 153 -14.86 -9.96 1.63
CA LEU A 153 -15.40 -11.31 1.85
C LEU A 153 -14.99 -11.90 3.20
N ILE A 154 -13.75 -11.65 3.63
CA ILE A 154 -13.20 -12.24 4.86
C ILE A 154 -13.64 -11.45 6.08
N ASN A 155 -14.14 -12.16 7.10
CA ASN A 155 -14.33 -11.57 8.43
C ASN A 155 -13.03 -11.71 9.21
N ASP A 156 -12.29 -10.62 9.40
CA ASP A 156 -10.99 -10.63 10.09
C ASP A 156 -11.02 -11.27 11.48
N LYS A 157 -12.11 -11.07 12.26
CA LYS A 157 -12.21 -11.63 13.61
C LYS A 157 -12.15 -13.17 13.58
N ILE A 158 -12.77 -13.76 12.57
CA ILE A 158 -12.78 -15.21 12.36
C ILE A 158 -11.51 -15.65 11.62
N GLY A 159 -11.16 -14.95 10.53
CA GLY A 159 -10.07 -15.33 9.65
C GLY A 159 -8.71 -15.34 10.34
N ARG A 160 -8.47 -14.43 11.29
CA ARG A 160 -7.24 -14.41 12.10
C ARG A 160 -7.10 -15.62 13.04
N GLY A 161 -8.21 -16.29 13.37
CA GLY A 161 -8.21 -17.51 14.18
C GLY A 161 -7.98 -18.79 13.38
N LEU A 162 -7.92 -18.72 12.05
CA LEU A 162 -7.72 -19.87 11.19
C LEU A 162 -6.25 -20.14 10.95
N THR A 163 -5.86 -21.41 10.99
CA THR A 163 -4.46 -21.85 11.00
C THR A 163 -3.92 -22.26 9.64
N SER A 164 -4.76 -22.26 8.59
CA SER A 164 -4.30 -22.59 7.23
C SER A 164 -5.10 -21.87 6.14
N PRO A 165 -4.50 -21.68 4.95
CA PRO A 165 -5.18 -21.17 3.75
C PRO A 165 -6.41 -22.00 3.35
N GLU A 166 -6.37 -23.32 3.50
CA GLU A 166 -7.50 -24.20 3.18
C GLU A 166 -8.70 -23.92 4.10
N ALA A 167 -8.43 -23.74 5.40
CA ALA A 167 -9.48 -23.38 6.36
C ALA A 167 -10.12 -22.03 6.02
N ILE A 168 -9.32 -21.02 5.64
CA ILE A 168 -9.81 -19.71 5.18
C ILE A 168 -10.63 -19.85 3.89
N SER A 169 -10.14 -20.63 2.93
CA SER A 169 -10.80 -20.90 1.66
C SER A 169 -12.18 -21.51 1.88
N ILE A 170 -12.29 -22.54 2.73
CA ILE A 170 -13.56 -23.21 3.04
C ILE A 170 -14.50 -22.28 3.81
N GLU A 171 -13.99 -21.60 4.84
CA GLU A 171 -14.78 -20.75 5.74
C GLU A 171 -15.46 -19.60 4.98
N PHE A 172 -14.70 -18.89 4.13
CA PHE A 172 -15.22 -17.72 3.41
C PHE A 172 -15.67 -18.05 1.98
N GLY A 173 -15.36 -19.26 1.47
CA GLY A 173 -15.60 -19.73 0.11
C GLY A 173 -14.92 -18.86 -0.94
N LEU A 174 -13.61 -18.75 -0.82
CA LEU A 174 -12.71 -18.05 -1.73
C LEU A 174 -11.91 -19.06 -2.55
N SER A 175 -11.15 -18.60 -3.55
CA SER A 175 -10.13 -19.47 -4.13
C SER A 175 -9.01 -19.73 -3.12
N LEU A 176 -8.37 -20.89 -3.20
CA LEU A 176 -7.23 -21.22 -2.34
C LEU A 176 -6.10 -20.18 -2.49
N GLN A 177 -5.88 -19.67 -3.70
CA GLN A 177 -4.90 -18.62 -3.95
C GLN A 177 -5.21 -17.32 -3.19
N ALA A 178 -6.47 -16.86 -3.19
CA ALA A 178 -6.86 -15.68 -2.43
C ALA A 178 -6.71 -15.90 -0.92
N ALA A 179 -7.01 -17.12 -0.45
CA ALA A 179 -6.83 -17.51 0.94
C ALA A 179 -5.35 -17.52 1.37
N HIS A 180 -4.44 -18.00 0.50
CA HIS A 180 -2.99 -17.93 0.73
C HIS A 180 -2.52 -16.48 0.94
N ILE A 181 -2.92 -15.58 0.03
CA ILE A 181 -2.53 -14.17 0.10
C ILE A 181 -2.98 -13.54 1.43
N TYR A 182 -4.22 -13.78 1.84
CA TYR A 182 -4.71 -13.27 3.12
C TYR A 182 -3.96 -13.89 4.31
N PHE A 183 -3.72 -15.21 4.28
CA PHE A 183 -3.02 -15.89 5.37
C PHE A 183 -1.60 -15.34 5.55
N GLU A 184 -0.83 -15.19 4.48
CA GLU A 184 0.52 -14.61 4.50
C GLU A 184 0.50 -13.20 5.08
N GLN A 185 -0.44 -12.34 4.63
CA GLN A 185 -0.60 -10.98 5.17
C GLN A 185 -0.85 -10.98 6.69
N VAL A 186 -1.73 -11.86 7.18
CA VAL A 186 -2.00 -11.97 8.62
C VAL A 186 -0.77 -12.44 9.39
N GLN A 187 -0.03 -13.43 8.87
CA GLN A 187 1.20 -13.92 9.51
C GLN A 187 2.27 -12.82 9.57
N GLU A 188 2.45 -12.06 8.49
CA GLU A 188 3.37 -10.92 8.46
C GLU A 188 2.98 -9.84 9.47
N GLU A 189 1.68 -9.52 9.59
CA GLU A 189 1.18 -8.56 10.56
C GLU A 189 1.42 -9.01 12.01
N ILE A 190 1.21 -10.30 12.31
CA ILE A 190 1.46 -10.89 13.63
C ILE A 190 2.96 -10.87 13.96
N ALA A 191 3.82 -11.16 12.98
CA ALA A 191 5.27 -11.19 13.16
C ALA A 191 5.93 -9.80 13.21
N ARG A 192 5.30 -8.77 12.63
CA ARG A 192 5.88 -7.42 12.49
C ARG A 192 6.29 -6.76 13.82
N PRO A 193 5.51 -6.82 14.92
CA PRO A 193 5.93 -6.28 16.22
C PRO A 193 7.25 -6.92 16.70
N GLU A 194 7.39 -8.24 16.62
CA GLU A 194 8.61 -8.93 17.02
C GLU A 194 9.80 -8.53 16.15
N ALA A 195 9.60 -8.47 14.83
CA ALA A 195 10.65 -8.06 13.89
C ALA A 195 11.11 -6.62 14.17
N SER A 196 10.18 -5.70 14.43
CA SER A 196 10.50 -4.31 14.76
C SER A 196 11.29 -4.18 16.08
N GLY A 197 10.95 -5.01 17.08
CA GLY A 197 11.68 -5.10 18.34
C GLY A 197 13.12 -5.56 18.14
N ARG A 198 13.34 -6.61 17.33
CA ARG A 198 14.68 -7.12 17.00
C ARG A 198 15.52 -6.07 16.27
N ILE A 199 14.94 -5.38 15.27
CA ILE A 199 15.63 -4.31 14.54
C ILE A 199 16.04 -3.17 15.47
N ARG A 200 15.16 -2.78 16.40
CA ARG A 200 15.47 -1.73 17.38
C ARG A 200 16.60 -2.16 18.31
N GLN A 201 16.59 -3.39 18.81
CA GLN A 201 17.68 -3.93 19.62
C GLN A 201 19.01 -3.96 18.87
N MET A 202 19.02 -4.38 17.61
CA MET A 202 20.23 -4.36 16.77
C MET A 202 20.73 -2.93 16.55
N ALA A 203 19.83 -1.98 16.27
CA ALA A 203 20.20 -0.57 16.12
C ALA A 203 20.78 0.03 17.41
N ASP A 204 20.23 -0.34 18.57
CA ASP A 204 20.71 0.09 19.88
C ASP A 204 22.08 -0.53 20.20
N GLN A 205 22.31 -1.80 19.86
CA GLN A 205 23.61 -2.47 20.00
C GLN A 205 24.69 -1.83 19.11
N VAL A 206 24.37 -1.55 17.84
CA VAL A 206 25.28 -0.83 16.93
C VAL A 206 25.59 0.56 17.49
N ARG A 207 24.57 1.29 17.96
CA ARG A 207 24.78 2.61 18.55
C ARG A 207 25.67 2.53 19.79
N ALA A 208 25.44 1.56 20.68
CA ALA A 208 26.25 1.35 21.88
C ALA A 208 27.71 0.97 21.54
N ALA A 209 27.93 0.16 20.50
CA ALA A 209 29.26 -0.19 20.03
C ALA A 209 30.01 0.98 19.36
N LEU A 210 29.27 1.95 18.81
CA LEU A 210 29.81 3.17 18.21
C LEU A 210 29.99 4.32 19.22
N VAL A 211 29.50 4.19 20.47
CA VAL A 211 29.84 5.14 21.54
C VAL A 211 31.33 4.97 21.85
N PRO A 212 32.18 6.01 21.71
CA PRO A 212 33.60 5.89 22.00
C PRO A 212 33.78 5.56 23.48
N THR A 213 34.22 4.33 23.79
CA THR A 213 34.82 4.03 25.09
C THR A 213 36.10 4.84 25.20
N SER A 214 36.04 5.89 26.02
CA SER A 214 37.14 6.79 26.36
C SER A 214 37.90 7.38 25.17
N SER A 215 37.39 8.45 24.58
CA SER A 215 38.29 9.54 24.21
C SER A 215 38.48 10.39 25.46
N SER A 216 39.67 10.33 26.05
CA SER A 216 40.18 11.48 26.79
C SER A 216 39.87 12.72 25.96
N VAL A 217 39.33 13.77 26.59
CA VAL A 217 39.27 15.09 25.96
C VAL A 217 40.72 15.48 25.70
N ALA A 218 41.25 15.11 24.55
CA ALA A 218 42.55 15.55 24.10
C ALA A 218 42.38 17.05 23.90
N THR A 219 42.85 17.82 24.88
CA THR A 219 42.98 19.27 24.75
C THR A 219 43.69 19.49 23.41
N PRO A 220 43.07 20.17 22.43
CA PRO A 220 43.69 20.35 21.13
C PRO A 220 45.03 21.06 21.36
N SER A 221 46.13 20.39 21.02
CA SER A 221 47.45 20.98 21.09
C SER A 221 47.51 22.05 20.00
N PHE A 222 47.36 23.31 20.39
CA PHE A 222 47.52 24.41 19.45
C PHE A 222 48.97 24.49 18.98
N LEU A 223 49.15 24.84 17.70
CA LEU A 223 50.45 25.16 17.16
C LEU A 223 51.02 26.40 17.84
N ASN A 224 52.35 26.48 17.91
CA ASN A 224 53.06 27.64 18.42
C ASN A 224 53.07 28.80 17.38
N GLU A 225 52.00 28.95 16.60
CA GLU A 225 51.84 29.90 15.50
C GLU A 225 50.61 30.79 15.75
N ILE A 226 50.72 32.06 15.38
CA ILE A 226 49.61 33.02 15.47
C ILE A 226 48.75 32.95 14.22
N CYS A 227 47.43 33.03 14.40
CA CYS A 227 46.49 33.16 13.31
C CYS A 227 46.71 34.48 12.55
N SER A 228 46.97 34.42 11.24
CA SER A 228 47.20 35.63 10.42
C SER A 228 45.96 36.54 10.31
N CYS A 229 44.77 36.03 10.63
CA CYS A 229 43.51 36.80 10.59
C CYS A 229 43.24 37.54 11.92
N CYS A 230 43.37 36.86 13.07
CA CYS A 230 42.99 37.41 14.37
C CYS A 230 44.14 37.56 15.39
N GLY A 231 45.36 37.15 15.03
CA GLY A 231 46.54 37.21 15.89
C GLY A 231 46.56 36.21 17.05
N GLN A 232 45.52 35.38 17.24
CA GLN A 232 45.45 34.43 18.35
C GLN A 232 46.25 33.16 18.08
N GLN A 233 46.93 32.66 19.11
CA GLN A 233 47.68 31.40 19.08
C GLN A 233 46.77 30.19 19.36
N LYS A 234 45.75 30.03 18.52
CA LYS A 234 44.72 28.98 18.65
C LYS A 234 44.55 28.20 17.35
N LEU A 235 45.64 27.98 16.62
CA LEU A 235 45.64 27.18 15.40
C LEU A 235 45.77 25.69 15.73
N PHE A 236 44.93 24.86 15.13
CA PHE A 236 45.02 23.41 15.28
C PHE A 236 44.78 22.71 13.92
N PRO A 237 45.41 21.54 13.68
CA PRO A 237 45.28 20.82 12.42
C PRO A 237 43.88 20.21 12.25
N VAL A 238 43.34 20.29 11.04
CA VAL A 238 42.10 19.64 10.60
C VAL A 238 42.40 18.94 9.27
N GLY A 239 42.79 17.66 9.34
CA GLY A 239 43.26 16.92 8.16
C GLY A 239 44.57 17.51 7.61
N ASN A 240 44.55 17.95 6.35
CA ASN A 240 45.71 18.58 5.68
C ASN A 240 45.73 20.12 5.82
N LYS A 241 44.74 20.69 6.51
CA LYS A 241 44.57 22.13 6.72
C LYS A 241 44.75 22.48 8.20
N TYR A 242 44.76 23.76 8.50
CA TYR A 242 44.72 24.28 9.86
C TYR A 242 43.51 25.18 10.05
N MET A 243 42.94 25.21 11.24
CA MET A 243 41.82 26.07 11.57
C MET A 243 42.13 26.87 12.84
N CYS A 244 41.74 28.15 12.88
CA CYS A 244 41.83 28.96 14.08
C CYS A 244 40.55 28.87 14.89
N GLN A 245 40.63 28.45 16.15
CA GLN A 245 39.46 28.42 17.03
C GLN A 245 38.90 29.80 17.39
N GLY A 246 39.70 30.86 17.24
CA GLY A 246 39.31 32.23 17.62
C GLY A 246 38.45 32.95 16.57
N CYS A 247 38.60 32.59 15.29
CA CYS A 247 37.94 33.29 14.18
C CYS A 247 37.48 32.35 13.04
N ASP A 248 37.63 31.04 13.21
CA ASP A 248 37.27 30.00 12.25
C ASP A 248 37.94 30.10 10.87
N ALA A 249 39.02 30.89 10.74
CA ALA A 249 39.82 30.95 9.52
C ALA A 249 40.55 29.62 9.26
N ILE A 250 40.54 29.17 8.00
CA ILE A 250 41.16 27.92 7.55
C ILE A 250 42.40 28.23 6.69
N TYR A 251 43.52 27.56 6.96
CA TYR A 251 44.81 27.74 6.31
C TYR A 251 45.30 26.45 5.65
N ASP A 252 45.95 26.56 4.51
CA ASP A 252 46.76 25.48 3.92
C ASP A 252 48.23 25.64 4.39
N ARG A 253 48.96 24.52 4.54
CA ARG A 253 50.27 24.44 5.24
C ARG A 253 51.40 25.28 4.61
N PHE A 254 51.20 25.81 3.42
CA PHE A 254 52.14 26.71 2.74
C PHE A 254 51.53 28.10 2.68
N GLN A 255 52.09 29.03 3.46
CA GLN A 255 51.96 30.45 3.18
C GLN A 255 52.79 30.73 1.92
N ASP A 256 52.23 30.46 0.74
CA ASP A 256 52.71 31.10 -0.47
C ASP A 256 52.55 32.60 -0.21
N GLY A 257 53.69 33.31 -0.17
CA GLY A 257 53.83 34.67 0.36
C GLY A 257 53.13 35.77 -0.45
N ASP A 258 51.92 35.53 -0.90
CA ASP A 258 51.08 36.53 -1.54
C ASP A 258 50.46 37.42 -0.46
N GLN A 259 50.86 38.71 -0.49
CA GLN A 259 50.20 39.73 0.30
C GLN A 259 48.77 39.92 -0.19
N VAL A 260 47.83 39.93 0.75
CA VAL A 260 46.43 40.32 0.49
C VAL A 260 46.42 41.77 0.03
N GLN A 261 46.06 42.00 -1.24
CA GLN A 261 45.55 43.28 -1.74
C GLN A 261 44.03 43.33 -1.56
#